data_AF-A0A445CHL8-F1
#
_entry.id   AF-A0A445CHL8-F1
#
_cell.length_a   1.000
_cell.length_b   1.000
_cell.length_c   1.000
_cell.angle_alpha   90.00
_cell.angle_beta   90.00
_cell.angle_gamma   90.00
#
_symmetry.space_group_name_H-M   'P 1'
#
loop_
_entity.id
_entity.type
_entity.pdbx_description
1 polymer ?
#
loop_
_entity_poly.entity_id
_entity_poly.type
_entity_poly.pdbx_seq_one_letter_code
_entity_poly.pdbx_strand_id
1 'polypeptide(L)'
;MVEGEVEGRVKMINNSDDRMSELKAFDDTKIGVKGLVDGGVTKIPTLFHHLLDKFPNASKTAHTMIPVIDLEGVAKDPITRQQVVSRIREASETWGFFQVLNHGIPESVLEEMKEGVRRFFEQDVEVKKQVYTRDDMKPFVYNSNFDLYSSSALNWRDSFSCQLAPEPPKPQDLPEVCRDILLQYGTNVTKLGITLFELLSESLNLHSNYLRDMKLGITEQIRCAGHYYPPCPEPELAIGTTKHSDASFLTVLLQDHIGGLQILHNDKWIDVRPVPGTLVVNIGDLLQASSLILFTLYLSQHWLFFFN
;
A
#
# COMPACT_ATOMS: atom_id res chain seq x y z
N MET A 1 44.52 8.35 -18.27
CA MET A 1 43.58 8.43 -17.13
C MET A 1 42.50 9.48 -17.31
N VAL A 2 42.69 10.54 -18.13
CA VAL A 2 41.68 11.59 -18.33
C VAL A 2 40.63 11.23 -19.40
N GLU A 3 40.99 10.54 -20.48
CA GLU A 3 40.03 10.19 -21.56
C GLU A 3 38.95 9.19 -21.11
N GLY A 4 39.30 8.19 -20.31
CA GLY A 4 38.34 7.22 -19.77
C GLY A 4 37.33 7.81 -18.78
N GLU A 5 37.69 8.89 -18.07
CA GLU A 5 36.75 9.61 -17.18
C GLU A 5 35.78 10.50 -17.97
N VAL A 6 36.24 11.09 -19.08
CA VAL A 6 35.40 11.92 -19.95
C VAL A 6 34.41 11.06 -20.72
N GLU A 7 34.85 9.93 -21.28
CA GLU A 7 33.98 8.98 -21.97
C GLU A 7 32.95 8.34 -21.02
N GLY A 8 33.37 8.01 -19.79
CA GLY A 8 32.48 7.56 -18.72
C GLY A 8 31.42 8.61 -18.34
N ARG A 9 31.80 9.89 -18.22
CA ARG A 9 30.85 10.99 -17.93
C ARG A 9 29.89 11.24 -19.09
N VAL A 10 30.37 11.26 -20.34
CA VAL A 10 29.52 11.47 -21.52
C VAL A 10 28.51 10.32 -21.68
N LYS A 11 28.94 9.07 -21.44
CA LYS A 11 28.04 7.91 -21.49
C LYS A 11 26.99 7.93 -20.38
N MET A 12 27.37 8.35 -19.17
CA MET A 12 26.44 8.52 -18.04
C MET A 12 25.44 9.65 -18.26
N ILE A 13 25.88 10.78 -18.81
CA ILE A 13 25.01 11.93 -19.16
C ILE A 13 24.03 11.52 -20.25
N ASN A 14 24.51 10.89 -21.33
CA ASN A 14 23.64 10.42 -22.41
C ASN A 14 22.61 9.39 -21.91
N ASN A 15 23.02 8.43 -21.06
CA ASN A 15 22.09 7.44 -20.49
C ASN A 15 21.06 8.06 -19.52
N SER A 16 21.44 9.11 -18.80
CA SER A 16 20.53 9.87 -17.93
C SER A 16 19.52 10.69 -18.74
N ASP A 17 19.98 11.34 -19.81
CA ASP A 17 19.12 12.13 -20.71
C ASP A 17 18.15 11.22 -21.48
N ASP A 18 18.63 10.08 -21.99
CA ASP A 18 17.82 9.06 -22.65
C ASP A 18 16.74 8.51 -21.71
N ARG A 19 17.11 8.16 -20.47
CA ARG A 19 16.17 7.66 -19.47
C ARG A 19 15.10 8.71 -19.12
N MET A 20 15.47 9.98 -18.98
CA MET A 20 14.51 11.05 -18.66
C MET A 20 13.54 11.27 -19.83
N SER A 21 14.02 11.20 -21.06
CA SER A 21 13.19 11.24 -22.26
C SER A 21 12.21 10.07 -22.32
N GLU A 22 12.64 8.85 -21.99
CA GLU A 22 11.76 7.67 -21.93
C GLU A 22 10.69 7.82 -20.84
N LEU A 23 11.05 8.28 -19.63
CA LEU A 23 10.08 8.56 -18.57
C LEU A 23 9.01 9.54 -19.01
N LYS A 24 9.44 10.64 -19.63
CA LYS A 24 8.53 11.68 -20.10
C LYS A 24 7.62 11.15 -21.20
N ALA A 25 8.17 10.39 -22.16
CA ALA A 25 7.38 9.78 -23.22
C ALA A 25 6.31 8.82 -22.65
N PHE A 26 6.67 8.00 -21.66
CA PHE A 26 5.72 7.13 -20.96
C PHE A 26 4.65 7.95 -20.23
N ASP A 27 5.04 8.98 -19.46
CA ASP A 27 4.13 9.82 -18.70
C ASP A 27 3.15 10.60 -19.58
N ASP A 28 3.64 11.16 -20.70
CA ASP A 28 2.88 11.93 -21.68
C ASP A 28 1.78 11.07 -22.33
N THR A 29 1.96 9.74 -22.39
CA THR A 29 0.91 8.84 -22.88
C THR A 29 -0.30 8.79 -21.95
N LYS A 30 -0.09 8.94 -20.63
CA LYS A 30 -1.12 8.85 -19.58
C LYS A 30 -1.92 7.53 -19.58
N ILE A 31 -1.43 6.50 -20.26
CA ILE A 31 -2.15 5.21 -20.38
C ILE A 31 -1.85 4.25 -19.22
N GLY A 32 -0.73 4.49 -18.51
CA GLY A 32 -0.26 3.64 -17.41
C GLY A 32 0.20 2.24 -17.87
N VAL A 33 0.53 1.40 -16.89
CA VAL A 33 0.93 0.00 -17.12
C VAL A 33 -0.22 -0.80 -17.73
N LYS A 34 -1.47 -0.58 -17.30
CA LYS A 34 -2.65 -1.23 -17.87
C LYS A 34 -2.79 -0.92 -19.35
N GLY A 35 -2.54 0.32 -19.77
CA GLY A 35 -2.55 0.69 -21.18
C GLY A 35 -1.46 0.01 -22.01
N LEU A 36 -0.28 -0.26 -21.43
CA LEU A 36 0.76 -1.07 -22.09
C LEU A 36 0.28 -2.52 -22.31
N VAL A 37 -0.37 -3.11 -21.30
CA VAL A 37 -0.93 -4.46 -21.37
C VAL A 37 -2.06 -4.54 -22.40
N ASP A 38 -2.99 -3.59 -22.38
CA ASP A 38 -4.08 -3.52 -23.36
C ASP A 38 -3.57 -3.30 -24.79
N GLY A 39 -2.40 -2.66 -24.94
CA GLY A 39 -1.68 -2.52 -26.21
C GLY A 39 -0.95 -3.79 -26.68
N GLY A 40 -1.02 -4.89 -25.92
CA GLY A 40 -0.42 -6.18 -26.30
C GLY A 40 1.09 -6.26 -26.08
N VAL A 41 1.62 -5.56 -25.06
CA VAL A 41 3.05 -5.63 -24.72
C VAL A 41 3.47 -7.07 -24.42
N THR A 42 4.53 -7.52 -25.09
CA THR A 42 5.13 -8.87 -24.88
C THR A 42 6.51 -8.80 -24.24
N LYS A 43 7.13 -7.62 -24.26
CA LYS A 43 8.39 -7.30 -23.57
C LYS A 43 8.23 -6.00 -22.82
N ILE A 44 8.51 -6.00 -21.52
CA ILE A 44 8.32 -4.82 -20.69
C ILE A 44 9.41 -3.79 -21.00
N PRO A 45 9.08 -2.48 -21.00
CA PRO A 45 10.09 -1.44 -21.15
C PRO A 45 11.18 -1.55 -20.08
N THR A 46 12.41 -1.20 -20.44
CA THR A 46 13.59 -1.19 -19.54
C THR A 46 13.39 -0.32 -18.32
N LEU A 47 12.50 0.68 -18.39
CA LEU A 47 12.07 1.49 -17.25
C LEU A 47 11.52 0.67 -16.07
N PHE A 48 10.97 -0.52 -16.35
CA PHE A 48 10.38 -1.43 -15.34
C PHE A 48 11.35 -2.55 -14.93
N HIS A 49 12.57 -2.59 -15.47
CA HIS A 49 13.53 -3.63 -15.13
C HIS A 49 14.12 -3.36 -13.75
N HIS A 50 13.73 -4.18 -12.78
CA HIS A 50 14.36 -4.20 -11.47
C HIS A 50 15.58 -5.11 -11.55
N LEU A 51 16.70 -4.63 -11.01
CA LEU A 51 17.78 -5.52 -10.61
C LEU A 51 17.24 -6.28 -9.40
N LEU A 52 16.53 -7.38 -9.64
CA LEU A 52 16.16 -8.29 -8.58
C LEU A 52 17.47 -8.76 -7.97
N ASP A 53 17.85 -8.17 -6.84
CA ASP A 53 18.79 -8.79 -5.93
C ASP A 53 18.38 -10.25 -5.85
N LYS A 54 19.36 -11.15 -5.95
CA LYS A 54 19.17 -12.59 -5.75
C LYS A 54 18.82 -12.83 -4.28
N PHE A 55 17.75 -12.22 -3.79
CA PHE A 55 17.18 -12.51 -2.51
C PHE A 55 16.87 -14.00 -2.55
N PRO A 56 17.27 -14.76 -1.52
CA PRO A 56 16.94 -16.18 -1.46
C PRO A 56 15.43 -16.25 -1.67
N ASN A 57 15.04 -16.97 -2.73
CA ASN A 57 13.64 -17.22 -3.08
C ASN A 57 12.83 -17.30 -1.79
N ALA A 58 11.72 -16.56 -1.71
CA ALA A 58 10.74 -16.71 -0.64
C ALA A 58 10.64 -18.20 -0.33
N SER A 59 10.93 -18.57 0.91
CA SER A 59 11.04 -19.98 1.25
C SER A 59 9.70 -20.63 0.92
N LYS A 60 9.64 -21.38 -0.20
CA LYS A 60 8.48 -22.18 -0.61
C LYS A 60 8.06 -23.20 0.46
N THR A 61 8.81 -23.28 1.55
CA THR A 61 8.73 -24.32 2.59
C THR A 61 8.23 -23.82 3.95
N ALA A 62 7.99 -22.51 4.15
CA ALA A 62 7.42 -22.02 5.40
C ALA A 62 6.15 -21.21 5.13
N HIS A 63 5.00 -21.88 5.29
CA HIS A 63 3.66 -21.30 5.25
C HIS A 63 3.41 -20.49 6.52
N THR A 64 4.23 -19.48 6.77
CA THR A 64 4.11 -18.71 8.00
C THR A 64 3.02 -17.67 7.83
N MET A 65 1.85 -17.97 8.39
CA MET A 65 0.75 -17.01 8.44
C MET A 65 1.04 -15.98 9.52
N ILE A 66 0.97 -14.70 9.17
CA ILE A 66 0.91 -13.63 10.16
C ILE A 66 -0.31 -13.82 11.08
N PRO A 67 -0.27 -13.33 12.33
CA PRO A 67 -1.36 -13.52 13.29
C PRO A 67 -2.71 -13.06 12.74
N VAL A 68 -3.75 -13.87 12.92
CA VAL A 68 -5.15 -13.52 12.56
C VAL A 68 -5.93 -13.23 13.84
N ILE A 69 -6.38 -12.00 14.03
CA ILE A 69 -6.99 -11.49 15.26
C ILE A 69 -8.49 -11.29 15.05
N ASP A 70 -9.29 -11.95 15.89
CA ASP A 70 -10.75 -11.82 15.86
C ASP A 70 -11.20 -10.61 16.67
N LEU A 71 -11.96 -9.71 16.04
CA LEU A 71 -12.52 -8.51 16.69
C LEU A 71 -13.98 -8.71 17.14
N GLU A 72 -14.55 -9.91 16.97
CA GLU A 72 -15.89 -10.20 17.48
C GLU A 72 -15.96 -9.98 19.00
N GLY A 73 -17.00 -9.29 19.47
CA GLY A 73 -17.21 -9.03 20.90
C GLY A 73 -16.27 -7.98 21.53
N VAL A 74 -15.28 -7.45 20.81
CA VAL A 74 -14.27 -6.51 21.36
C VAL A 74 -14.87 -5.22 21.95
N ALA A 75 -16.03 -4.82 21.45
CA ALA A 75 -16.76 -3.64 21.92
C ALA A 75 -17.73 -3.92 23.09
N LYS A 76 -18.00 -5.19 23.40
CA LYS A 76 -19.07 -5.61 24.33
C LYS A 76 -18.53 -6.31 25.58
N ASP A 77 -17.46 -7.09 25.44
CA ASP A 77 -16.91 -7.90 26.53
C ASP A 77 -15.49 -7.42 26.92
N PRO A 78 -15.30 -6.90 28.14
CA PRO A 78 -13.99 -6.48 28.64
C PRO A 78 -12.94 -7.59 28.63
N ILE A 79 -13.32 -8.84 28.87
CA ILE A 79 -12.38 -9.97 28.88
C ILE A 79 -11.87 -10.23 27.46
N THR A 80 -12.79 -10.34 26.50
CA THR A 80 -12.44 -10.43 25.06
C THR A 80 -11.58 -9.25 24.62
N ARG A 81 -11.92 -8.03 25.02
CA ARG A 81 -11.11 -6.84 24.70
C ARG A 81 -9.68 -6.97 25.21
N GLN A 82 -9.49 -7.37 26.47
CA GLN A 82 -8.16 -7.54 27.06
C GLN A 82 -7.34 -8.61 26.32
N GLN A 83 -7.98 -9.72 25.92
CA GLN A 83 -7.33 -10.76 25.11
C GLN A 83 -6.90 -10.23 23.73
N VAL A 84 -7.79 -9.49 23.05
CA VAL A 84 -7.48 -8.86 21.75
C VAL A 84 -6.33 -7.87 21.87
N VAL A 85 -6.32 -7.03 22.91
CA VAL A 85 -5.22 -6.09 23.19
C VAL A 85 -3.89 -6.82 23.36
N SER A 86 -3.87 -7.93 24.12
CA SER A 86 -2.67 -8.74 24.29
C SER A 86 -2.16 -9.34 22.96
N ARG A 87 -3.07 -9.80 22.10
CA ARG A 87 -2.71 -10.38 20.80
C ARG A 87 -2.21 -9.33 19.82
N ILE A 88 -2.82 -8.13 19.81
CA ILE A 88 -2.36 -6.99 19.01
C ILE A 88 -0.95 -6.58 19.43
N ARG A 89 -0.68 -6.55 20.74
CA ARG A 89 0.66 -6.28 21.27
C ARG A 89 1.69 -7.26 20.72
N GLU A 90 1.45 -8.56 20.91
CA GLU A 90 2.36 -9.61 20.47
C GLU A 90 2.59 -9.58 18.96
N ALA A 91 1.53 -9.41 18.17
CA ALA A 91 1.63 -9.32 16.73
C ALA A 91 2.41 -8.08 16.26
N SER A 92 2.17 -6.93 16.88
CA SER A 92 2.86 -5.68 16.54
C SER A 92 4.35 -5.75 16.87
N GLU A 93 4.70 -6.35 18.02
CA GLU A 93 6.10 -6.52 18.45
C GLU A 93 6.87 -7.53 17.61
N THR A 94 6.22 -8.63 17.24
CA THR A 94 6.88 -9.77 16.57
C THR A 94 6.90 -9.62 15.06
N TRP A 95 5.81 -9.13 14.48
CA TRP A 95 5.59 -9.15 13.03
C TRP A 95 5.50 -7.76 12.41
N GLY A 96 5.07 -6.75 13.16
CA GLY A 96 4.63 -5.46 12.61
C GLY A 96 3.38 -5.57 11.70
N PHE A 97 2.84 -6.78 11.54
CA PHE A 97 1.75 -7.14 10.64
C PHE A 97 0.78 -8.12 11.32
N PHE A 98 -0.51 -7.98 11.07
CA PHE A 98 -1.53 -8.96 11.44
C PHE A 98 -2.75 -8.86 10.52
N GLN A 99 -3.56 -9.90 10.47
CA GLN A 99 -4.87 -9.87 9.83
C GLN A 99 -5.96 -9.67 10.89
N VAL A 100 -7.03 -8.96 10.55
CA VAL A 100 -8.21 -8.84 11.40
C VAL A 100 -9.42 -9.50 10.74
N LEU A 101 -10.20 -10.25 11.52
CA LEU A 101 -11.54 -10.75 11.13
C LEU A 101 -12.62 -10.14 12.01
N ASN A 102 -13.89 -10.27 11.59
CA ASN A 102 -15.05 -9.70 12.30
C ASN A 102 -14.88 -8.21 12.64
N HIS A 103 -14.20 -7.48 11.76
CA HIS A 103 -13.82 -6.07 11.92
C HIS A 103 -14.99 -5.08 11.73
N GLY A 104 -16.22 -5.58 11.53
CA GLY A 104 -17.45 -4.77 11.46
C GLY A 104 -17.72 -4.07 10.12
N ILE A 105 -16.86 -4.25 9.11
CA ILE A 105 -17.14 -3.77 7.74
C ILE A 105 -17.91 -4.87 7.00
N PRO A 106 -19.07 -4.59 6.41
CA PRO A 106 -19.83 -5.61 5.68
C PRO A 106 -19.03 -6.18 4.50
N GLU A 107 -19.09 -7.49 4.30
CA GLU A 107 -18.41 -8.17 3.19
C GLU A 107 -18.80 -7.59 1.82
N SER A 108 -20.07 -7.21 1.65
CA SER A 108 -20.54 -6.54 0.44
C SER A 108 -19.81 -5.22 0.15
N VAL A 109 -19.39 -4.48 1.17
CA VAL A 109 -18.62 -3.24 1.01
C VAL A 109 -17.18 -3.57 0.59
N LEU A 110 -16.59 -4.64 1.12
CA LEU A 110 -15.25 -5.08 0.72
C LEU A 110 -15.23 -5.54 -0.74
N GLU A 111 -16.17 -6.39 -1.14
CA GLU A 111 -16.28 -6.90 -2.51
C GLU A 111 -16.58 -5.78 -3.50
N GLU A 112 -17.52 -4.89 -3.17
CA GLU A 112 -17.86 -3.75 -4.03
C GLU A 112 -16.71 -2.75 -4.14
N MET A 113 -15.87 -2.59 -3.10
CA MET A 113 -14.70 -1.72 -3.19
C MET A 113 -13.65 -2.29 -4.15
N LYS A 114 -13.39 -3.61 -4.09
CA LYS A 114 -12.52 -4.29 -5.07
C LYS A 114 -13.05 -4.15 -6.49
N GLU A 115 -14.36 -4.33 -6.67
CA GLU A 115 -14.99 -4.13 -7.97
C GLU A 115 -14.94 -2.67 -8.42
N GLY A 116 -15.12 -1.70 -7.51
CA GLY A 116 -14.97 -0.28 -7.80
C GLY A 116 -13.58 0.08 -8.31
N VAL A 117 -12.52 -0.47 -7.71
CA VAL A 117 -11.15 -0.35 -8.22
C VAL A 117 -11.05 -0.94 -9.63
N ARG A 118 -11.53 -2.17 -9.83
CA ARG A 118 -11.52 -2.83 -11.15
C ARG A 118 -12.25 -2.00 -12.19
N ARG A 119 -13.49 -1.60 -11.94
CA ARG A 119 -14.30 -0.77 -12.84
C ARG A 119 -13.58 0.52 -13.20
N PHE A 120 -12.88 1.17 -12.27
CA PHE A 120 -12.08 2.35 -12.59
C PHE A 120 -10.99 2.05 -13.62
N PHE A 121 -10.17 1.02 -13.39
CA PHE A 121 -9.02 0.71 -14.25
C PHE A 121 -9.39 0.01 -15.56
N GLU A 122 -10.54 -0.65 -15.64
CA GLU A 122 -11.07 -1.27 -16.86
C GLU A 122 -11.88 -0.32 -17.76
N GLN A 123 -12.03 0.96 -17.38
CA GLN A 123 -12.59 1.97 -18.27
C GLN A 123 -11.70 2.18 -19.50
N ASP A 124 -12.33 2.71 -20.56
CA ASP A 124 -11.63 3.22 -21.73
C ASP A 124 -10.50 4.18 -21.32
N VAL A 125 -9.36 4.04 -21.99
CA VAL A 125 -8.15 4.80 -21.68
C VAL A 125 -8.39 6.31 -21.80
N GLU A 126 -9.20 6.77 -22.75
CA GLU A 126 -9.51 8.18 -22.94
C GLU A 126 -10.34 8.76 -21.80
N VAL A 127 -11.16 7.95 -21.13
CA VAL A 127 -11.89 8.36 -19.92
C VAL A 127 -10.90 8.51 -18.76
N LYS A 128 -10.02 7.53 -18.54
CA LYS A 128 -9.02 7.58 -17.46
C LYS A 128 -8.02 8.73 -17.64
N LYS A 129 -7.64 9.07 -18.88
CA LYS A 129 -6.76 10.21 -19.19
C LYS A 129 -7.29 11.56 -18.71
N GLN A 130 -8.60 11.74 -18.64
CA GLN A 130 -9.23 12.99 -18.19
C GLN A 130 -8.96 13.30 -16.72
N VAL A 131 -8.76 12.25 -15.90
CA VAL A 131 -8.49 12.36 -14.47
C VAL A 131 -7.03 12.05 -14.12
N TYR A 132 -6.18 11.77 -15.12
CA TYR A 132 -4.76 11.53 -14.92
C TYR A 132 -4.08 12.82 -14.45
N THR A 133 -3.36 12.74 -13.33
CA THR A 133 -2.67 13.89 -12.75
C THR A 133 -1.49 13.47 -11.88
N ARG A 134 -0.46 14.31 -11.87
CA ARG A 134 0.65 14.26 -10.90
C ARG A 134 0.59 15.36 -9.84
N ASP A 135 -0.46 16.19 -9.89
CA ASP A 135 -0.77 17.18 -8.85
C ASP A 135 -1.38 16.46 -7.64
N ASP A 136 -0.58 16.32 -6.58
CA ASP A 136 -0.92 15.63 -5.33
C ASP A 136 -1.91 16.41 -4.45
N MET A 137 -2.15 17.69 -4.78
CA MET A 137 -3.13 18.54 -4.12
C MET A 137 -4.56 18.29 -4.61
N LYS A 138 -4.74 17.49 -5.68
CA LYS A 138 -6.06 17.12 -6.17
C LYS A 138 -6.77 16.16 -5.19
N PRO A 139 -8.11 16.27 -5.06
CA PRO A 139 -8.88 15.38 -4.20
C PRO A 139 -8.77 13.90 -4.62
N PHE A 140 -8.66 13.67 -5.94
CA PHE A 140 -8.43 12.37 -6.55
C PHE A 140 -7.24 12.46 -7.49
N VAL A 141 -6.29 11.54 -7.32
CA VAL A 141 -5.04 11.50 -8.08
C VAL A 141 -4.94 10.12 -8.71
N TYR A 142 -5.01 10.05 -10.04
CA TYR A 142 -4.69 8.84 -10.80
C TYR A 142 -3.40 9.04 -11.58
N ASN A 143 -2.42 8.16 -11.38
CA ASN A 143 -1.21 8.11 -12.18
C ASN A 143 -0.58 6.71 -12.18
N SER A 144 0.43 6.55 -13.03
CA SER A 144 1.34 5.41 -12.97
C SER A 144 2.62 5.84 -12.26
N ASN A 145 2.95 5.16 -11.16
CA ASN A 145 4.12 5.44 -10.30
C ASN A 145 4.17 6.90 -9.80
N PHE A 146 3.78 7.14 -8.55
CA PHE A 146 3.81 8.50 -7.98
C PHE A 146 5.23 9.09 -7.94
N ASP A 147 6.24 8.23 -7.81
CA ASP A 147 7.67 8.51 -7.74
C ASP A 147 8.40 8.39 -9.10
N LEU A 148 7.66 8.47 -10.22
CA LEU A 148 8.15 8.26 -11.59
C LEU A 148 9.53 8.88 -11.87
N TYR A 149 9.72 10.13 -11.46
CA TYR A 149 10.91 10.94 -11.77
C TYR A 149 12.05 10.81 -10.75
N SER A 150 11.81 10.14 -9.61
CA SER A 150 12.81 9.92 -8.57
C SER A 150 13.22 8.46 -8.41
N SER A 151 12.42 7.51 -8.91
CA SER A 151 12.71 6.09 -8.79
C SER A 151 13.77 5.62 -9.79
N SER A 152 14.61 4.67 -9.36
CA SER A 152 15.59 4.02 -10.23
C SER A 152 14.93 3.11 -11.26
N ALA A 153 13.86 2.41 -10.89
CA ALA A 153 13.04 1.55 -11.73
C ALA A 153 11.55 1.63 -11.34
N LEU A 154 10.65 1.58 -12.33
CA LEU A 154 9.22 1.75 -12.14
C LEU A 154 8.56 0.45 -11.69
N ASN A 155 7.51 0.58 -10.88
CA ASN A 155 6.65 -0.53 -10.48
C ASN A 155 5.68 -0.91 -11.59
N TRP A 156 5.41 -2.21 -11.75
CA TRP A 156 4.40 -2.74 -12.67
C TRP A 156 2.99 -2.62 -12.08
N ARG A 157 2.57 -1.38 -11.83
CA ARG A 157 1.25 -1.04 -11.30
C ARG A 157 0.76 0.32 -11.78
N ASP A 158 -0.55 0.47 -11.76
CA ASP A 158 -1.20 1.77 -11.78
C ASP A 158 -1.90 2.03 -10.45
N SER A 159 -2.11 3.29 -10.10
CA SER A 159 -2.70 3.64 -8.81
C SER A 159 -3.57 4.88 -8.89
N PHE A 160 -4.67 4.86 -8.17
CA PHE A 160 -5.33 6.09 -7.76
C PHE A 160 -5.17 6.28 -6.25
N SER A 161 -5.23 7.53 -5.81
CA SER A 161 -5.34 7.87 -4.40
C SER A 161 -6.37 8.97 -4.17
N CYS A 162 -6.96 8.96 -2.99
CA CYS A 162 -7.99 9.88 -2.55
C CYS A 162 -7.75 10.26 -1.09
N GLN A 163 -7.70 11.56 -0.80
CA GLN A 163 -7.65 12.05 0.57
C GLN A 163 -9.08 12.03 1.14
N LEU A 164 -9.33 11.24 2.19
CA LEU A 164 -10.67 11.03 2.77
C LEU A 164 -10.90 11.79 4.09
N ALA A 165 -9.82 12.27 4.72
CA ALA A 165 -9.87 13.07 5.94
C ALA A 165 -8.88 14.25 5.84
N PRO A 166 -9.07 15.38 6.55
CA PRO A 166 -10.10 15.60 7.57
C PRO A 166 -11.51 15.74 6.99
N GLU A 167 -11.61 16.20 5.74
CA GLU A 167 -12.87 16.25 5.00
C GLU A 167 -12.77 15.36 3.76
N PRO A 168 -13.75 14.47 3.52
CA PRO A 168 -13.80 13.70 2.28
C PRO A 168 -14.04 14.65 1.09
N PRO A 169 -13.59 14.27 -0.11
CA PRO A 169 -13.78 15.11 -1.29
C PRO A 169 -15.26 15.17 -1.66
N LYS A 170 -15.64 16.22 -2.38
CA LYS A 170 -17.03 16.33 -2.86
C LYS A 170 -17.27 15.20 -3.86
N PRO A 171 -18.47 14.57 -3.85
CA PRO A 171 -18.75 13.45 -4.75
C PRO A 171 -18.43 13.76 -6.22
N GLN A 172 -18.73 14.98 -6.71
CA GLN A 172 -18.44 15.37 -8.10
C GLN A 172 -16.95 15.36 -8.47
N ASP A 173 -16.03 15.41 -7.50
CA ASP A 173 -14.59 15.40 -7.72
C ASP A 173 -14.04 13.97 -7.87
N LEU A 174 -14.88 12.95 -7.66
CA LEU A 174 -14.54 11.53 -7.75
C LEU A 174 -15.09 10.90 -9.04
N PRO A 175 -14.36 9.93 -9.64
CA PRO A 175 -14.87 9.15 -10.78
C PRO A 175 -16.16 8.41 -10.43
N GLU A 176 -17.18 8.58 -11.27
CA GLU A 176 -18.53 8.05 -11.02
C GLU A 176 -18.55 6.54 -10.74
N VAL A 177 -17.73 5.77 -11.45
CA VAL A 177 -17.68 4.30 -11.38
C VAL A 177 -17.24 3.73 -10.02
N CYS A 178 -16.56 4.53 -9.19
CA CYS A 178 -16.08 4.13 -7.87
C CYS A 178 -16.39 5.13 -6.76
N ARG A 179 -17.07 6.24 -7.06
CA ARG A 179 -17.34 7.36 -6.14
C ARG A 179 -18.02 6.92 -4.85
N ASP A 180 -19.22 6.33 -4.97
CA ASP A 180 -20.07 6.08 -3.81
C ASP A 180 -19.44 5.02 -2.90
N ILE A 181 -18.89 3.97 -3.49
CA ILE A 181 -18.22 2.93 -2.74
C ILE A 181 -16.94 3.42 -2.07
N LEU A 182 -16.15 4.30 -2.71
CA LEU A 182 -14.94 4.86 -2.11
C LEU A 182 -15.27 5.64 -0.82
N LEU A 183 -16.34 6.46 -0.85
CA LEU A 183 -16.80 7.21 0.31
C LEU A 183 -17.40 6.30 1.40
N GLN A 184 -18.18 5.29 1.01
CA GLN A 184 -18.76 4.31 1.93
C GLN A 184 -17.67 3.46 2.59
N TYR A 185 -16.72 2.95 1.83
CA TYR A 185 -15.57 2.19 2.31
C TYR A 185 -14.73 3.05 3.26
N GLY A 186 -14.43 4.29 2.85
CA GLY A 186 -13.75 5.28 3.69
C GLY A 186 -14.39 5.43 5.07
N THR A 187 -15.71 5.65 5.12
CA THR A 187 -16.46 5.77 6.38
C THR A 187 -16.34 4.53 7.27
N ASN A 188 -16.37 3.33 6.69
CA ASN A 188 -16.24 2.08 7.42
C ASN A 188 -14.81 1.86 7.94
N VAL A 189 -13.80 2.14 7.12
CA VAL A 189 -12.39 2.03 7.51
C VAL A 189 -12.02 3.06 8.57
N THR A 190 -12.58 4.27 8.55
CA THR A 190 -12.39 5.26 9.62
C THR A 190 -12.86 4.71 10.97
N LYS A 191 -14.04 4.06 11.01
CA LYS A 191 -14.56 3.44 12.25
C LYS A 191 -13.65 2.31 12.73
N LEU A 192 -13.24 1.43 11.81
CA LEU A 192 -12.32 0.35 12.13
C LEU A 192 -11.00 0.88 12.67
N GLY A 193 -10.39 1.86 11.99
CA GLY A 193 -9.11 2.39 12.41
C GLY A 193 -9.18 3.16 13.74
N ILE A 194 -10.31 3.80 14.09
CA ILE A 194 -10.55 4.31 15.45
C ILE A 194 -10.45 3.15 16.47
N THR A 195 -11.16 2.04 16.22
CA THR A 195 -11.09 0.85 17.10
C THR A 195 -9.66 0.30 17.18
N LEU A 196 -8.94 0.20 16.07
CA LEU A 196 -7.55 -0.27 16.06
C LEU A 196 -6.63 0.66 16.84
N PHE A 197 -6.77 1.98 16.70
CA PHE A 197 -6.00 2.95 17.49
C PHE A 197 -6.30 2.86 18.98
N GLU A 198 -7.54 2.59 19.37
CA GLU A 198 -7.89 2.38 20.78
C GLU A 198 -7.23 1.12 21.36
N LEU A 199 -7.30 0.01 20.63
CA LEU A 199 -6.69 -1.24 21.03
C LEU A 199 -5.16 -1.15 21.08
N LEU A 200 -4.55 -0.47 20.11
CA LEU A 200 -3.10 -0.19 20.09
C LEU A 200 -2.69 0.71 21.27
N SER A 201 -3.47 1.74 21.60
CA SER A 201 -3.21 2.59 22.76
C SER A 201 -3.20 1.77 24.05
N GLU A 202 -4.21 0.92 24.24
CA GLU A 202 -4.29 0.01 25.40
C GLU A 202 -3.14 -1.00 25.42
N SER A 203 -2.69 -1.50 24.26
CA SER A 203 -1.56 -2.43 24.16
C SER A 203 -0.25 -1.81 24.64
N LEU A 204 -0.14 -0.48 24.55
CA LEU A 204 0.98 0.32 25.04
C LEU A 204 0.78 0.77 26.50
N ASN A 205 -0.26 0.27 27.18
CA ASN A 205 -0.68 0.71 28.52
C ASN A 205 -1.05 2.20 28.60
N LEU A 206 -1.55 2.77 27.50
CA LEU A 206 -2.06 4.13 27.44
C LEU A 206 -3.58 4.14 27.60
N HIS A 207 -4.14 5.33 27.85
CA HIS A 207 -5.59 5.51 27.78
C HIS A 207 -6.08 5.22 26.34
N SER A 208 -7.23 4.59 26.20
CA SER A 208 -7.73 4.09 24.91
C SER A 208 -7.81 5.18 23.82
N ASN A 209 -8.19 6.40 24.17
CA ASN A 209 -8.26 7.50 23.22
C ASN A 209 -6.91 8.10 22.78
N TYR A 210 -5.78 7.65 23.34
CA TYR A 210 -4.51 8.36 23.20
C TYR A 210 -4.09 8.56 21.74
N LEU A 211 -3.98 7.47 20.96
CA LEU A 211 -3.55 7.56 19.56
C LEU A 211 -4.64 8.20 18.67
N ARG A 212 -5.91 7.99 19.00
CA ARG A 212 -7.04 8.57 18.28
C ARG A 212 -7.07 10.09 18.38
N ASP A 213 -6.80 10.62 19.56
CA ASP A 213 -6.87 12.06 19.86
C ASP A 213 -5.55 12.79 19.53
N MET A 214 -4.53 12.09 19.01
CA MET A 214 -3.29 12.69 18.55
C MET A 214 -3.55 13.57 17.31
N LYS A 215 -2.86 14.72 17.20
CA LYS A 215 -3.01 15.66 16.07
C LYS A 215 -2.61 15.11 14.68
N LEU A 216 -2.10 13.89 14.63
CA LEU A 216 -1.78 13.13 13.42
C LEU A 216 -2.58 11.80 13.36
N GLY A 217 -3.63 11.69 14.19
CA GLY A 217 -4.46 10.51 14.30
C GLY A 217 -5.38 10.33 13.09
N ILE A 218 -6.17 9.27 13.13
CA ILE A 218 -7.02 8.85 12.01
C ILE A 218 -8.08 9.87 11.58
N THR A 219 -8.44 10.82 12.45
CA THR A 219 -9.42 11.86 12.09
C THR A 219 -8.82 12.98 11.26
N GLU A 220 -7.50 13.11 11.22
CA GLU A 220 -6.80 14.22 10.58
C GLU A 220 -6.22 13.86 9.22
N GLN A 221 -5.80 12.60 9.02
CA GLN A 221 -5.15 12.18 7.78
C GLN A 221 -5.48 10.74 7.41
N ILE A 222 -6.43 10.57 6.47
CA ILE A 222 -6.74 9.29 5.83
C ILE A 222 -6.54 9.46 4.34
N ARG A 223 -5.68 8.61 3.78
CA ARG A 223 -5.52 8.45 2.34
C ARG A 223 -5.91 7.03 1.97
N CYS A 224 -6.85 6.90 1.03
CA CYS A 224 -7.19 5.62 0.42
C CYS A 224 -6.48 5.53 -0.93
N ALA A 225 -5.86 4.39 -1.21
CA ALA A 225 -5.26 4.09 -2.50
C ALA A 225 -5.89 2.84 -3.11
N GLY A 226 -6.16 2.89 -4.40
CA GLY A 226 -6.55 1.73 -5.20
C GLY A 226 -5.40 1.37 -6.12
N HIS A 227 -4.81 0.20 -5.90
CA HIS A 227 -3.72 -0.33 -6.72
C HIS A 227 -4.25 -1.37 -7.71
N TYR A 228 -3.77 -1.30 -8.94
CA TYR A 228 -4.09 -2.26 -9.98
C TYR A 228 -2.80 -2.79 -10.58
N TYR A 229 -2.65 -4.11 -10.57
CA TYR A 229 -1.46 -4.85 -10.99
C TYR A 229 -1.82 -5.69 -12.22
N PRO A 230 -1.66 -5.16 -13.44
CA PRO A 230 -1.93 -5.92 -14.67
C PRO A 230 -0.99 -7.13 -14.79
N PRO A 231 -1.39 -8.21 -15.49
CA PRO A 231 -0.48 -9.31 -15.80
C PRO A 231 0.83 -8.82 -16.43
N CYS A 232 1.97 -9.30 -15.92
CA CYS A 232 3.28 -8.95 -16.45
C CYS A 232 3.78 -10.06 -17.40
N PRO A 233 4.23 -9.74 -18.63
CA PRO A 233 4.78 -10.74 -19.55
C PRO A 233 6.19 -11.22 -19.17
N GLU A 234 6.93 -10.44 -18.37
CA GLU A 234 8.29 -10.75 -17.90
C GLU A 234 8.38 -10.52 -16.37
N PRO A 235 7.63 -11.30 -15.55
CA PRO A 235 7.50 -11.07 -14.11
C PRO A 235 8.83 -11.22 -13.35
N GLU A 236 9.81 -11.94 -13.90
CA GLU A 236 11.17 -12.05 -13.37
C GLU A 236 12.01 -10.78 -13.53
N LEU A 237 11.53 -9.78 -14.26
CA LEU A 237 12.19 -8.49 -14.45
C LEU A 237 11.44 -7.33 -13.78
N ALA A 238 10.22 -7.56 -13.31
CA ALA A 238 9.34 -6.52 -12.76
C ALA A 238 8.99 -6.79 -11.29
N ILE A 239 8.44 -5.77 -10.65
CA ILE A 239 7.86 -5.88 -9.31
C ILE A 239 6.57 -5.06 -9.27
N GLY A 240 5.51 -5.58 -8.66
CA GLY A 240 4.27 -4.83 -8.47
C GLY A 240 4.46 -3.61 -7.59
N THR A 241 5.23 -3.70 -6.51
CA THR A 241 5.59 -2.57 -5.64
C THR A 241 6.95 -2.82 -5.03
N THR A 242 7.86 -1.87 -5.13
CA THR A 242 9.21 -1.94 -4.57
C THR A 242 9.21 -2.13 -3.05
N LYS A 243 10.31 -2.70 -2.53
CA LYS A 243 10.55 -2.84 -1.09
C LYS A 243 10.49 -1.47 -0.39
N HIS A 244 9.60 -1.34 0.60
CA HIS A 244 9.43 -0.12 1.38
C HIS A 244 8.87 -0.40 2.78
N SER A 245 8.93 0.59 3.65
CA SER A 245 8.11 0.71 4.86
C SER A 245 7.08 1.83 4.65
N ASP A 246 5.96 1.76 5.38
CA ASP A 246 4.91 2.77 5.26
C ASP A 246 5.22 3.99 6.12
N ALA A 247 5.25 5.17 5.51
CA ALA A 247 5.35 6.45 6.23
C ALA A 247 4.02 6.89 6.89
N SER A 248 3.22 5.93 7.35
CA SER A 248 1.93 6.14 8.03
C SER A 248 2.02 5.78 9.52
N PHE A 249 0.94 5.95 10.27
CA PHE A 249 0.82 5.31 11.60
C PHE A 249 0.40 3.85 11.49
N LEU A 250 -0.61 3.62 10.65
CA LEU A 250 -1.26 2.34 10.47
C LEU A 250 -1.76 2.26 9.04
N THR A 251 -1.56 1.12 8.40
CA THR A 251 -2.15 0.80 7.10
C THR A 251 -3.17 -0.31 7.28
N VAL A 252 -4.32 -0.18 6.60
CA VAL A 252 -5.36 -1.21 6.52
C VAL A 252 -5.52 -1.59 5.06
N LEU A 253 -5.11 -2.81 4.72
CA LEU A 253 -5.02 -3.31 3.37
C LEU A 253 -6.11 -4.36 3.11
N LEU A 254 -6.89 -4.12 2.06
CA LEU A 254 -7.82 -5.07 1.47
C LEU A 254 -7.17 -5.72 0.25
N GLN A 255 -6.96 -7.02 0.27
CA GLN A 255 -6.41 -7.78 -0.85
C GLN A 255 -7.51 -8.44 -1.68
N ASP A 256 -7.20 -8.73 -2.94
CA ASP A 256 -8.00 -9.67 -3.73
C ASP A 256 -7.66 -11.13 -3.36
N HIS A 257 -8.20 -12.07 -4.13
CA HIS A 257 -8.00 -13.50 -3.88
C HIS A 257 -6.65 -14.03 -4.42
N ILE A 258 -5.92 -13.24 -5.21
CA ILE A 258 -4.64 -13.62 -5.81
C ILE A 258 -3.51 -13.35 -4.79
N GLY A 259 -3.53 -12.17 -4.17
CA GLY A 259 -2.54 -11.77 -3.17
C GLY A 259 -1.32 -11.08 -3.79
N GLY A 260 -0.11 -11.57 -3.49
CA GLY A 260 1.15 -10.98 -3.95
C GLY A 260 1.91 -10.16 -2.91
N LEU A 261 1.30 -9.87 -1.74
CA LEU A 261 1.98 -9.23 -0.62
C LEU A 261 3.06 -10.15 -0.04
N GLN A 262 4.27 -9.62 0.08
CA GLN A 262 5.37 -10.24 0.82
C GLN A 262 5.89 -9.30 1.90
N ILE A 263 6.15 -9.84 3.09
CA ILE A 263 6.73 -9.10 4.22
C ILE A 263 8.13 -9.64 4.55
N LEU A 264 9.02 -8.76 4.99
CA LEU A 264 10.35 -9.13 5.46
C LEU A 264 10.28 -9.42 6.95
N HIS A 265 10.58 -10.65 7.35
CA HIS A 265 10.64 -11.05 8.75
C HIS A 265 11.81 -12.01 8.96
N ASN A 266 12.70 -11.68 9.91
CA ASN A 266 13.96 -12.40 10.18
C ASN A 266 14.80 -12.61 8.90
N ASP A 267 15.05 -11.53 8.16
CA ASP A 267 15.82 -11.48 6.91
C ASP A 267 15.29 -12.41 5.80
N LYS A 268 14.01 -12.79 5.88
CA LYS A 268 13.35 -13.64 4.89
C LYS A 268 12.06 -12.99 4.43
N TRP A 269 11.85 -13.04 3.12
CA TRP A 269 10.57 -12.69 2.51
C TRP A 269 9.56 -13.81 2.74
N ILE A 270 8.39 -13.45 3.26
CA ILE A 270 7.30 -14.35 3.60
C ILE A 270 6.05 -13.89 2.86
N ASP A 271 5.40 -14.82 2.14
CA ASP A 271 4.12 -14.59 1.49
C ASP A 271 2.99 -14.41 2.52
N VAL A 272 2.24 -13.32 2.40
CA VAL A 272 1.01 -13.11 3.16
C VAL A 272 -0.16 -13.61 2.31
N ARG A 273 -0.70 -14.78 2.70
CA ARG A 273 -1.85 -15.38 2.00
C ARG A 273 -3.12 -14.57 2.28
N PRO A 274 -3.87 -14.16 1.25
CA PRO A 274 -5.19 -13.56 1.44
C PRO A 274 -6.14 -14.54 2.14
N VAL A 275 -6.77 -14.09 3.22
CA VAL A 275 -7.83 -14.83 3.91
C VAL A 275 -9.17 -14.13 3.63
N PRO A 276 -10.20 -14.82 3.11
CA PRO A 276 -11.49 -14.22 2.83
C PRO A 276 -12.09 -13.52 4.05
N GLY A 277 -12.66 -12.32 3.84
CA GLY A 277 -13.28 -11.53 4.91
C GLY A 277 -12.30 -10.91 5.91
N THR A 278 -10.99 -10.90 5.62
CA THR A 278 -9.98 -10.28 6.48
C THR A 278 -9.36 -9.04 5.85
N LEU A 279 -8.80 -8.19 6.70
CA LEU A 279 -7.99 -7.05 6.32
C LEU A 279 -6.60 -7.22 6.93
N VAL A 280 -5.56 -6.97 6.15
CA VAL A 280 -4.18 -6.92 6.67
C VAL A 280 -3.96 -5.55 7.31
N VAL A 281 -3.34 -5.53 8.46
CA VAL A 281 -2.98 -4.32 9.20
C VAL A 281 -1.48 -4.34 9.43
N ASN A 282 -0.82 -3.22 9.17
CA ASN A 282 0.60 -3.05 9.48
C ASN A 282 0.91 -1.72 10.15
N ILE A 283 1.92 -1.77 11.02
CA ILE A 283 2.45 -0.64 11.76
C ILE A 283 3.37 0.16 10.84
N GLY A 284 3.13 1.47 10.73
CA GLY A 284 3.95 2.36 9.93
C GLY A 284 5.02 3.11 10.76
N ASP A 285 5.95 3.71 10.04
CA ASP A 285 7.14 4.39 10.57
C ASP A 285 6.79 5.54 11.53
N LEU A 286 5.67 6.24 11.33
CA LEU A 286 5.27 7.34 12.22
C LEU A 286 4.84 6.85 13.60
N LEU A 287 4.12 5.72 13.65
CA LEU A 287 3.78 5.09 14.93
C LEU A 287 5.06 4.58 15.59
N GLN A 288 5.96 3.95 14.82
CA GLN A 288 7.23 3.42 15.29
C GLN A 288 8.19 4.50 15.84
N ALA A 289 8.25 5.65 15.19
CA ALA A 289 9.08 6.79 15.57
C ALA A 289 8.46 7.65 16.69
N SER A 290 7.16 7.50 16.96
CA SER A 290 6.53 8.17 18.09
C SER A 290 7.28 7.79 19.38
N SER A 291 7.55 8.78 20.23
CA SER A 291 8.39 8.65 21.44
C SER A 291 7.93 7.57 22.44
N LEU A 292 6.75 6.98 22.22
CA LEU A 292 6.14 5.93 23.02
C LEU A 292 6.66 4.53 22.68
N ILE A 293 7.00 4.27 21.41
CA ILE A 293 7.52 2.98 20.97
C ILE A 293 9.02 2.89 21.30
N LEU A 294 9.80 3.94 21.05
CA LEU A 294 11.24 3.99 21.39
C LEU A 294 11.56 3.68 22.88
N PHE A 295 10.61 3.92 23.79
CA PHE A 295 10.78 3.65 25.23
C PHE A 295 10.15 2.33 25.72
N THR A 296 9.15 1.78 25.02
CA THR A 296 8.37 0.62 25.51
C THR A 296 8.63 -0.64 24.71
N LEU A 297 8.90 -0.51 23.41
CA LEU A 297 9.15 -1.59 22.47
C LEU A 297 10.50 -1.32 21.80
N TYR A 298 11.52 -2.10 22.12
CA TYR A 298 12.81 -2.02 21.42
C TYR A 298 12.63 -2.59 19.99
N LEU A 299 11.92 -1.88 19.11
CA LEU A 299 11.70 -2.30 17.73
C LEU A 299 12.98 -1.99 16.94
N SER A 300 13.86 -2.98 16.86
CA SER A 300 15.09 -2.92 16.07
C SER A 300 14.90 -3.22 14.58
N GLN A 301 13.66 -3.36 14.11
CA GLN A 301 13.37 -3.77 12.73
C GLN A 301 12.53 -2.71 12.00
N HIS A 302 13.03 -2.26 10.84
CA HIS A 302 12.22 -1.59 9.82
C HIS A 302 11.37 -2.65 9.12
N TRP A 303 10.05 -2.49 9.18
CA TRP A 303 9.11 -3.44 8.58
C TRP A 303 9.02 -3.17 7.08
N LEU A 304 9.74 -3.96 6.31
CA LEU A 304 9.83 -3.81 4.88
C LEU A 304 8.87 -4.80 4.20
N PHE A 305 8.08 -4.31 3.26
CA PHE A 305 7.16 -5.12 2.46
C PHE A 305 7.18 -4.72 0.99
N PHE A 306 6.66 -5.60 0.14
CA PHE A 306 6.57 -5.38 -1.30
C PHE A 306 5.44 -6.23 -1.89
N PHE A 307 5.02 -5.92 -3.12
CA PHE A 307 4.06 -6.74 -3.87
C PHE A 307 4.73 -7.30 -5.13
N ASN A 308 4.61 -8.61 -5.35
CA ASN A 308 5.01 -9.25 -6.61
C ASN A 308 3.94 -9.02 -7.68
#